data_AF-A0AA90CQZ3-F1
#
_entry.id   AF-A0AA90CQZ3-F1
#
_cell.length_a   1.000
_cell.length_b   1.000
_cell.length_c   1.000
_cell.angle_alpha   90.00
_cell.angle_beta   90.00
_cell.angle_gamma   90.00
#
_symmetry.space_group_name_H-M   'P 1'
#
loop_
_entity.id
_entity.type
_entity.pdbx_description
1 polymer ?
#
loop_
_entity_poly.entity_id
_entity_poly.type
_entity_poly.pdbx_seq_one_letter_code
_entity_poly.pdbx_strand_id
1 'polypeptide(L)' 'MLAVYIILMLCTMGPVVAMQAGVDPGILIWMVFGLVLVKAVLLVDHFMEMKHSPLGWRLASQGWAIVVVVVLAGIHLAS' A
#
# COMPACT_ATOMS: atom_id res chain seq x y z
N MET A 1 -0.69 7.30 16.78
CA MET A 1 -1.68 7.85 15.83
C MET A 1 -1.11 8.95 14.93
N LEU A 2 -0.51 10.03 15.45
CA LEU A 2 0.09 11.08 14.61
C LEU A 2 1.04 10.54 13.52
N ALA A 3 1.98 9.66 13.89
CA ALA A 3 2.93 9.06 12.96
C ALA A 3 2.25 8.27 11.83
N VAL A 4 1.16 7.54 12.13
CA VAL A 4 0.40 6.77 11.14
C VAL A 4 -0.25 7.69 10.11
N TYR A 5 -0.83 8.80 10.57
CA TYR A 5 -1.41 9.80 9.67
C TYR A 5 -0.36 10.45 8.77
N ILE A 6 0.82 10.79 9.31
CA ILE A 6 1.92 11.34 8.52
C ILE A 6 2.37 10.34 7.44
N ILE A 7 2.51 9.06 7.80
CA ILE A 7 2.90 8.02 6.84
C ILE A 7 1.82 7.84 5.77
N LEU A 8 0.54 7.81 6.13
CA LEU A 8 -0.56 7.69 5.16
C LEU A 8 -0.64 8.91 4.23
N MET A 9 -0.39 10.11 4.77
CA MET A 9 -0.28 11.34 3.99
C MET A 9 0.86 11.20 2.97
N LEU A 10 2.05 10.81 3.41
CA LEU A 10 3.22 10.55 2.55
C LEU A 10 2.95 9.50 1.48
N CYS A 11 2.30 8.38 1.83
CA CYS A 11 1.92 7.35 0.86
C CYS A 11 0.92 7.85 -0.18
N THR A 12 0.18 8.92 0.11
CA THR A 12 -0.82 9.50 -0.80
C THR A 12 -0.20 10.59 -1.68
N MET A 13 0.62 11.47 -1.11
CA MET A 13 1.26 12.55 -1.87
C MET A 13 2.53 12.10 -2.62
N GLY A 14 3.24 11.09 -2.11
CA GLY A 14 4.50 10.60 -2.67
C GLY A 14 4.44 10.27 -4.16
N PRO A 15 3.43 9.50 -4.64
CA PRO A 15 3.27 9.22 -6.06
C PRO A 15 3.11 10.48 -6.92
N VAL A 16 2.28 11.42 -6.45
CA VAL A 16 2.02 12.67 -7.19
C VAL A 16 3.27 13.54 -7.25
N VAL A 17 4.00 13.67 -6.13
CA VAL A 17 5.25 14.41 -6.08
C VAL A 17 6.31 13.77 -6.99
N ALA A 18 6.44 12.45 -6.98
CA ALA A 18 7.35 11.72 -7.85
C ALA A 18 7.01 11.91 -9.35
N MET A 19 5.72 11.87 -9.70
CA MET A 19 5.27 12.16 -11.07
C MET A 19 5.64 13.57 -11.49
N GLN A 20 5.40 14.57 -10.63
CA GLN A 20 5.73 15.96 -10.90
C GLN A 20 7.24 16.20 -10.98
N ALA A 21 8.05 15.38 -10.31
CA ALA A 21 9.50 15.39 -10.39
C ALA A 21 10.04 14.68 -11.66
N GLY A 22 9.18 14.14 -12.52
CA GLY A 22 9.59 13.48 -13.76
C GLY A 22 10.16 12.08 -13.58
N VAL A 23 9.79 11.38 -12.50
CA VAL A 23 10.19 9.98 -12.29
C VAL A 23 9.60 9.09 -13.39
N ASP A 24 10.40 8.13 -13.84
CA ASP A 24 10.03 7.15 -14.85
C ASP A 24 8.72 6.41 -14.49
N PRO A 25 7.76 6.26 -15.43
CA PRO A 25 6.49 5.58 -15.16
C PRO A 25 6.61 4.15 -14.66
N GLY A 26 7.59 3.38 -15.15
CA GLY A 26 7.84 2.01 -14.71
C GLY A 26 8.25 1.97 -13.23
N ILE A 27 9.18 2.84 -12.84
CA ILE A 27 9.58 3.00 -11.43
C ILE A 27 8.38 3.44 -10.57
N LEU A 28 7.55 4.33 -11.11
CA LEU A 28 6.39 4.88 -10.41
C LEU A 28 5.35 3.81 -10.09
N ILE A 29 5.11 2.87 -11.02
CA ILE A 29 4.19 1.74 -10.83
C ILE A 29 4.66 0.85 -9.68
N TRP A 30 5.93 0.45 -9.67
CA TRP A 30 6.50 -0.38 -8.60
C TRP A 30 6.49 0.33 -7.24
N MET A 31 6.73 1.64 -7.23
CA MET A 31 6.60 2.44 -6.03
C MET A 31 5.15 2.42 -5.49
N VAL A 32 4.15 2.60 -6.36
CA VAL A 32 2.73 2.57 -5.96
C VAL A 32 2.35 1.21 -5.38
N PHE A 33 2.81 0.10 -5.97
CA PHE A 33 2.58 -1.24 -5.42
C PHE A 33 3.14 -1.38 -3.99
N GLY A 34 4.36 -0.92 -3.75
CA GLY A 34 4.93 -0.91 -2.40
C GLY A 34 4.10 -0.08 -1.42
N LEU A 35 3.69 1.13 -1.82
CA LEU A 35 2.91 2.03 -0.98
C LEU A 35 1.51 1.48 -0.66
N VAL A 36 0.88 0.76 -1.58
CA VAL A 36 -0.42 0.09 -1.32
C VAL A 36 -0.29 -0.93 -0.19
N LEU A 37 0.78 -1.74 -0.17
CA LEU A 37 1.02 -2.70 0.91
C LEU A 37 1.21 -2.01 2.26
N VAL A 38 1.99 -0.93 2.29
CA VAL A 38 2.19 -0.13 3.51
C VAL A 38 0.87 0.44 4.03
N LYS A 39 0.04 1.01 3.15
CA LYS A 39 -1.27 1.55 3.52
C LYS A 39 -2.20 0.47 4.05
N ALA A 40 -2.23 -0.69 3.41
CA ALA A 40 -3.07 -1.81 3.83
C ALA A 40 -2.75 -2.26 5.26
N VAL A 41 -1.46 -2.41 5.60
CA VAL A 41 -1.03 -2.77 6.96
C VAL A 41 -1.46 -1.70 7.97
N LEU A 42 -1.19 -0.42 7.67
CA LEU A 42 -1.52 0.67 8.58
C LEU A 42 -3.04 0.81 8.81
N LEU A 43 -3.85 0.67 7.77
CA LEU A 43 -5.31 0.75 7.86
C LEU A 43 -5.89 -0.42 8.67
N VAL A 44 -5.47 -1.64 8.38
CA VAL A 44 -5.95 -2.83 9.10
C VAL A 44 -5.57 -2.75 10.58
N ASP A 45 -4.30 -2.43 10.88
CA ASP A 45 -3.79 -2.48 12.25
C ASP A 45 -4.25 -1.30 13.12
N HIS A 46 -4.44 -0.11 12.53
CA HIS A 46 -4.71 1.11 13.31
C HIS A 46 -6.13 1.66 13.16
N PHE A 47 -6.85 1.32 12.10
CA PHE A 47 -8.20 1.86 11.85
C PHE A 47 -9.31 0.80 11.94
N MET A 48 -9.07 -0.45 11.57
CA MET A 48 -10.12 -1.47 11.56
C MET A 48 -10.39 -2.14 12.93
N GLU A 49 -9.92 -1.55 14.04
CA GLU A 49 -9.96 -2.15 15.40
C GLU A 49 -9.44 -3.60 15.48
N MET A 50 -8.76 -4.09 14.44
CA MET A 50 -8.22 -5.45 14.36
C MET A 50 -7.01 -5.66 15.28
N LYS A 51 -6.58 -4.63 16.02
CA LYS A 51 -5.43 -4.66 16.92
C LYS A 51 -5.54 -5.77 17.98
N HIS A 52 -6.75 -6.08 18.44
CA HIS A 52 -7.01 -7.14 19.42
C HIS A 52 -7.45 -8.46 18.79
N SER A 53 -7.52 -8.53 17.46
CA SER A 53 -7.96 -9.72 16.74
C SER A 53 -6.83 -10.76 16.66
N PRO A 54 -7.12 -12.08 16.70
CA PRO A 54 -6.12 -13.13 16.51
C PRO A 54 -5.34 -12.92 15.21
N LEU A 55 -4.05 -13.28 15.21
CA LEU A 55 -3.15 -13.06 14.06
C LEU A 55 -3.73 -13.57 12.73
N GLY A 56 -4.47 -14.68 12.72
CA GLY A 56 -5.11 -15.22 11.52
C GLY A 56 -6.12 -14.28 10.87
N TRP A 57 -6.90 -13.54 11.67
CA TRP A 57 -7.87 -12.56 11.16
C TRP A 57 -7.21 -11.29 10.64
N ARG A 58 -6.09 -10.88 11.24
CA ARG A 58 -5.25 -9.79 10.72
C ARG A 58 -4.60 -10.16 9.38
N LEU A 59 -4.10 -11.38 9.25
CA LEU A 59 -3.55 -11.89 7.99
C LEU A 59 -4.63 -12.01 6.90
N ALA A 60 -5.81 -12.54 7.24
CA ALA A 60 -6.93 -12.61 6.30
C ALA A 60 -7.37 -11.23 5.81
N SER A 61 -7.43 -10.24 6.70
CA SER A 61 -7.80 -8.85 6.35
C SER A 61 -6.69 -8.08 5.62
N GLN A 62 -5.43 -8.50 5.70
CA GLN A 62 -4.34 -7.96 4.88
C GLN A 62 -4.20 -8.65 3.51
N GLY A 63 -4.74 -9.86 3.37
CA GLY A 63 -4.57 -10.70 2.17
C GLY A 63 -5.02 -10.07 0.86
N TRP A 64 -6.05 -9.21 0.88
CA TRP A 64 -6.57 -8.57 -0.34
C TRP A 64 -5.52 -7.69 -1.02
N ALA A 65 -4.70 -6.95 -0.26
CA ALA A 65 -3.72 -6.02 -0.82
C ALA A 65 -2.61 -6.77 -1.56
N ILE A 66 -2.20 -7.91 -1.01
CA ILE A 66 -1.23 -8.81 -1.65
C ILE A 66 -1.81 -9.35 -2.96
N VAL A 67 -3.06 -9.84 -2.94
CA VAL A 67 -3.72 -10.37 -4.14
C VAL A 67 -3.80 -9.30 -5.24
N VAL A 68 -4.23 -8.08 -4.89
CA VAL A 68 -4.33 -6.97 -5.86
C VAL A 68 -2.96 -6.64 -6.45
N VAL A 69 -1.92 -6.49 -5.61
CA VAL A 69 -0.57 -6.16 -6.09
C VAL A 69 -0.01 -7.27 -6.98
N VAL A 70 -0.18 -8.54 -6.62
CA VAL A 70 0.30 -9.68 -7.42
C VAL A 70 -0.37 -9.71 -8.79
N VAL A 71 -1.69 -9.53 -8.84
CA VAL A 71 -2.44 -9.53 -10.11
C VAL A 71 -2.00 -8.36 -10.99
N LEU A 72 -1.92 -7.15 -10.44
CA LEU A 72 -1.53 -5.96 -11.20
C LEU A 72 -0.07 -6.01 -11.65
N ALA A 73 0.83 -6.51 -10.80
CA ALA A 73 2.23 -6.72 -11.17
C ALA A 73 2.37 -7.77 -12.28
N GLY A 74 1.60 -8.85 -12.23
CA GLY A 74 1.58 -9.87 -13.28
C GLY A 74 1.10 -9.31 -14.63
N ILE A 75 0.04 -8.48 -14.61
CA ILE A 75 -0.45 -7.79 -15.82
C ILE A 75 0.61 -6.83 -16.35
N HIS A 76 1.23 -6.04 -15.49
CA HIS A 76 2.27 -5.07 -15.89
C HIS A 76 3.51 -5.74 -16.50
N LEU A 77 3.90 -6.92 -15.99
CA LEU A 77 5.03 -7.68 -16.53
C LEU A 77 4.70 -8.40 -17.84
N ALA A 78 3.41 -8.59 -18.15
CA ALA A 78 2.94 -9.24 -19.37
C ALA A 78 2.60 -8.25 -20.51
N SER A 79 2.56 -6.94 -20.21
CA SER A 79 2.30 -5.84 -21.16
C SER A 79 3.59 -5.23 -21.68
#